data_AF-A0A1F8KSQ5-F1
#
_entry.id   AF-A0A1F8KSQ5-F1
#
_cell.length_a   1.000
_cell.length_b   1.000
_cell.length_c   1.000
_cell.angle_alpha   90.00
_cell.angle_beta   90.00
_cell.angle_gamma   90.00
#
_symmetry.space_group_name_H-M   'P 1'
#
loop_
_entity.id
_entity.type
_entity.pdbx_description
1 polymer ?
#
loop_
_entity_poly.entity_id
_entity_poly.type
_entity_poly.pdbx_seq_one_letter_code
_entity_poly.pdbx_strand_id
1 'polypeptide(L)'
;MPRYAVMWSGGKDSALALTRARERGLDVATLLNFIDAASGRVRFHATRAELIAAQAAAVGVPLRQYPTTWEDFPDAFAGALETLVREGYAGVIFGDIHLADVRAWYEQRVRGAGLEHVEPIWGEVPAMLLREFVDGGGRAVITCCELAKLDGRWLGRIVDERFADEVAAVGIDVCGENGEYHSFAFAGPTFREAVTWAAGEVRVRDGFAQLDLLSPLDAAVEQVVAEQPALARDVRTGKPKAWGKLAALGVVAHRRRLGRSLSEPERRALWSALWRATHTTVR
;
A
#
# COMPACT_ATOMS: atom_id res chain seq x y z
N MET A 1 25.90 4.85 11.52
CA MET A 1 25.50 3.43 11.44
C MET A 1 25.30 3.08 9.98
N PRO A 2 25.51 1.81 9.55
CA PRO A 2 25.25 1.41 8.18
C PRO A 2 23.75 1.58 7.86
N ARG A 3 23.42 2.28 6.77
CA ARG A 3 22.04 2.61 6.40
C ARG A 3 21.44 1.54 5.51
N TYR A 4 20.20 1.16 5.76
CA TYR A 4 19.48 0.15 4.99
C TYR A 4 18.23 0.75 4.33
N ALA A 5 17.92 0.23 3.14
CA ALA A 5 16.63 0.43 2.50
C ALA A 5 15.73 -0.78 2.77
N VAL A 6 14.41 -0.60 2.75
CA VAL A 6 13.44 -1.72 2.84
C VAL A 6 12.63 -1.79 1.55
N MET A 7 12.49 -2.98 0.99
CA MET A 7 11.54 -3.24 -0.08
C MET A 7 10.11 -3.23 0.49
N TRP A 8 9.40 -2.15 0.22
CA TRP A 8 8.12 -1.85 0.84
C TRP A 8 6.98 -2.11 -0.14
N SER A 9 6.34 -3.26 -0.02
CA SER A 9 5.11 -3.59 -0.79
C SER A 9 3.87 -2.92 -0.22
N GLY A 10 3.92 -2.55 1.07
CA GLY A 10 2.78 -2.06 1.83
C GLY A 10 1.94 -3.15 2.48
N GLY A 11 2.32 -4.43 2.30
CA GLY A 11 1.68 -5.56 2.94
C GLY A 11 2.22 -5.89 4.34
N LYS A 12 1.53 -6.81 5.03
CA LYS A 12 1.87 -7.27 6.37
C LYS A 12 3.31 -7.76 6.51
N ASP A 13 3.85 -8.46 5.51
CA ASP A 13 5.16 -9.10 5.59
C ASP A 13 6.28 -8.05 5.51
N SER A 14 6.14 -7.06 4.62
CA SER A 14 7.07 -5.91 4.56
C SER A 14 7.04 -5.07 5.86
N ALA A 15 5.87 -4.96 6.50
CA ALA A 15 5.73 -4.28 7.79
C ALA A 15 6.39 -5.07 8.93
N LEU A 16 6.25 -6.40 8.95
CA LEU A 16 6.90 -7.28 9.92
C LEU A 16 8.43 -7.31 9.75
N ALA A 17 8.90 -7.41 8.50
CA ALA A 17 10.33 -7.35 8.18
C ALA A 17 10.98 -6.04 8.65
N LEU A 18 10.29 -4.91 8.47
CA LEU A 18 10.74 -3.62 9.00
C LEU A 18 10.81 -3.62 10.53
N THR A 19 9.81 -4.17 11.22
CA THR A 19 9.82 -4.30 12.69
C THR A 19 11.05 -5.09 13.15
N ARG A 20 11.24 -6.32 12.62
CA ARG A 20 12.39 -7.16 12.98
C ARG A 20 13.73 -6.54 12.63
N ALA A 21 13.83 -5.82 11.51
CA ALA A 21 15.05 -5.11 11.14
C ALA A 21 15.43 -4.04 12.17
N ARG A 22 14.45 -3.26 12.64
CA ARG A 22 14.65 -2.24 13.69
C ARG A 22 15.03 -2.88 15.03
N GLU A 23 14.40 -3.99 15.40
CA GLU A 23 14.73 -4.74 16.62
C GLU A 23 16.16 -5.31 16.61
N ARG A 24 16.65 -5.71 15.42
CA ARG A 24 18.06 -6.09 15.20
C ARG A 24 19.03 -4.90 15.21
N GLY A 25 18.53 -3.68 15.40
CA GLY A 25 19.34 -2.46 15.42
C GLY A 25 19.76 -1.93 14.05
N LEU A 26 19.10 -2.37 12.96
CA LEU A 26 19.40 -1.87 11.61
C LEU A 26 18.83 -0.46 11.42
N ASP A 27 19.66 0.45 10.90
CA ASP A 27 19.26 1.83 10.60
C ASP A 27 18.51 1.90 9.26
N VAL A 28 17.19 1.74 9.32
CA VAL A 28 16.32 1.84 8.13
C VAL A 28 16.09 3.30 7.76
N ALA A 29 16.72 3.73 6.67
CA ALA A 29 16.75 5.13 6.26
C ALA A 29 15.87 5.47 5.06
N THR A 30 15.36 4.48 4.31
CA THR A 30 14.39 4.71 3.23
C THR A 30 13.56 3.47 2.92
N LEU A 31 12.35 3.67 2.39
CA LEU A 31 11.50 2.65 1.80
C LEU A 31 11.60 2.74 0.27
N LEU A 32 11.79 1.60 -0.39
CA LEU A 32 11.69 1.47 -1.85
C LEU A 32 10.33 0.87 -2.21
N ASN A 33 9.61 1.48 -3.14
CA ASN A 33 8.35 0.97 -3.64
C ASN A 33 8.28 1.10 -5.16
N PHE A 34 7.78 0.06 -5.82
CA PHE A 34 7.60 0.04 -7.27
C PHE A 34 6.11 -0.01 -7.58
N ILE A 35 5.66 0.93 -8.40
CA ILE A 35 4.26 1.06 -8.79
C ILE A 35 4.12 0.88 -10.29
N ASP A 36 3.01 0.30 -10.71
CA ASP A 36 2.63 0.25 -12.12
C ASP A 36 2.38 1.67 -12.63
N ALA A 37 3.12 2.07 -13.66
CA ALA A 37 3.09 3.44 -14.18
C ALA A 37 1.71 3.82 -14.77
N ALA A 38 0.97 2.84 -15.30
CA ALA A 38 -0.34 3.09 -15.92
C ALA A 38 -1.46 3.28 -14.89
N SER A 39 -1.48 2.46 -13.84
CA SER A 39 -2.53 2.47 -12.83
C SER A 39 -2.20 3.29 -11.58
N GLY A 40 -0.93 3.63 -11.37
CA GLY A 40 -0.46 4.29 -10.15
C GLY A 40 -0.60 3.42 -8.89
N ARG A 41 -0.58 2.09 -9.06
CA ARG A 41 -0.80 1.12 -7.98
C ARG A 41 0.37 0.17 -7.82
N VAL A 42 0.59 -0.32 -6.61
CA VAL A 42 1.43 -1.49 -6.36
C VAL A 42 0.74 -2.68 -7.02
N ARG A 43 1.38 -3.28 -8.02
CA ARG A 43 0.80 -4.30 -8.92
C ARG A 43 -0.10 -5.31 -8.22
N PHE A 44 0.50 -6.29 -7.55
CA PHE A 44 -0.23 -7.41 -6.97
C PHE A 44 -1.09 -7.03 -5.76
N HIS A 45 -0.70 -5.98 -5.04
CA HIS A 45 -1.41 -5.49 -3.86
C HIS A 45 -2.61 -4.60 -4.21
N ALA A 46 -2.74 -4.18 -5.48
CA ALA A 46 -3.74 -3.23 -5.99
C ALA A 46 -3.81 -1.89 -5.22
N THR A 47 -2.78 -1.58 -4.44
CA THR A 47 -2.78 -0.45 -3.49
C THR A 47 -2.33 0.82 -4.19
N ARG A 48 -3.08 1.91 -4.03
CA ARG A 48 -2.77 3.20 -4.65
C ARG A 48 -1.48 3.81 -4.10
N ALA A 49 -0.70 4.49 -4.95
CA ALA A 49 0.59 5.08 -4.58
C ALA A 49 0.48 6.04 -3.38
N GLU A 50 -0.59 6.83 -3.29
CA GLU A 50 -0.86 7.76 -2.20
C GLU A 50 -1.07 7.07 -0.84
N LEU A 51 -1.59 5.84 -0.82
CA LEU A 51 -1.72 5.07 0.42
C LEU A 51 -0.38 4.50 0.88
N ILE A 52 0.50 4.13 -0.04
CA ILE A 52 1.88 3.77 0.31
C ILE A 52 2.64 5.00 0.85
N ALA A 53 2.43 6.18 0.27
CA ALA A 53 2.98 7.42 0.81
C ALA A 53 2.44 7.72 2.22
N ALA A 54 1.15 7.46 2.47
CA ALA A 54 0.56 7.58 3.80
C ALA A 54 1.16 6.58 4.80
N GLN A 55 1.43 5.34 4.39
CA GLN A 55 2.17 4.37 5.22
C GLN A 55 3.56 4.88 5.56
N ALA A 56 4.32 5.37 4.58
CA ALA A 56 5.67 5.87 4.81
C ALA A 56 5.69 7.06 5.80
N ALA A 57 4.72 7.97 5.69
CA ALA A 57 4.54 9.05 6.64
C ALA A 57 4.22 8.54 8.06
N ALA A 58 3.30 7.58 8.19
CA ALA A 58 2.94 6.95 9.45
C ALA A 58 4.10 6.15 10.08
N VAL A 59 4.92 5.49 9.26
CA VAL A 59 6.15 4.80 9.69
C VAL A 59 7.27 5.80 10.05
N GLY A 60 7.22 7.00 9.48
CA GLY A 60 8.21 8.05 9.66
C GLY A 60 9.53 7.79 8.93
N VAL A 61 9.49 7.11 7.79
CA VAL A 61 10.67 6.80 6.95
C VAL A 61 10.44 7.37 5.54
N PRO A 62 11.45 8.04 4.93
CA PRO A 62 11.33 8.55 3.57
C PRO A 62 11.01 7.45 2.54
N LEU A 63 10.07 7.74 1.64
CA LEU A 63 9.67 6.84 0.56
C LEU A 63 10.29 7.24 -0.77
N ARG A 64 10.76 6.25 -1.52
CA ARG A 64 11.13 6.36 -2.93
C ARG A 64 10.20 5.48 -3.75
N GLN A 65 9.36 6.12 -4.56
CA GLN A 65 8.44 5.44 -5.46
C GLN A 65 8.95 5.49 -6.90
N TYR A 66 9.04 4.32 -7.51
CA TYR A 66 9.51 4.13 -8.88
C TYR A 66 8.35 3.64 -9.75
N PRO A 67 7.84 4.47 -10.67
CA PRO A 67 6.89 4.02 -11.68
C PRO A 67 7.59 3.07 -12.66
N THR A 68 6.98 1.93 -12.95
CA THR A 68 7.56 0.89 -13.81
C THR A 68 6.48 0.12 -14.56
N THR A 69 6.89 -0.60 -15.61
CA THR A 69 6.09 -1.62 -16.29
C THR A 69 6.53 -3.02 -15.82
N TRP A 70 5.97 -4.08 -16.39
CA TRP A 70 6.45 -5.43 -16.13
C TRP A 70 7.84 -5.66 -16.70
N GLU A 71 8.03 -5.20 -17.92
CA GLU A 71 9.23 -5.34 -18.72
C GLU A 71 10.38 -4.50 -18.13
N ASP A 72 10.09 -3.30 -17.65
CA ASP A 72 11.10 -2.36 -17.16
C ASP A 72 11.43 -2.53 -15.67
N PHE A 73 10.74 -3.43 -14.94
CA PHE A 73 10.97 -3.60 -13.51
C PHE A 73 12.41 -4.00 -13.15
N PRO A 74 13.05 -4.96 -13.85
CA PRO A 74 14.44 -5.31 -13.57
C PRO A 74 15.40 -4.13 -13.69
N ASP A 75 15.20 -3.28 -14.71
CA ASP A 75 16.05 -2.12 -14.97
C ASP A 75 15.79 -0.99 -13.96
N ALA A 76 14.52 -0.73 -13.64
CA ALA A 76 14.14 0.22 -12.59
C ALA A 76 14.70 -0.20 -11.23
N PHE A 77 14.67 -1.50 -10.93
CA PHE A 77 15.25 -2.04 -9.70
C PHE A 77 16.77 -1.88 -9.68
N ALA A 78 17.47 -2.20 -10.78
CA ALA A 78 18.91 -1.99 -10.90
C ALA A 78 19.30 -0.50 -10.67
N GLY A 79 18.58 0.43 -11.30
CA GLY A 79 18.81 1.87 -11.10
C GLY A 79 18.54 2.36 -9.67
N ALA A 80 17.58 1.74 -8.97
CA ALA A 80 17.37 1.99 -7.54
C ALA A 80 18.57 1.50 -6.70
N LEU A 81 19.11 0.31 -6.98
CA LEU A 81 20.29 -0.23 -6.30
C LEU A 81 21.54 0.64 -6.53
N GLU A 82 21.79 1.06 -7.78
CA GLU A 82 22.89 1.99 -8.09
C GLU A 82 22.78 3.31 -7.31
N THR A 83 21.55 3.81 -7.13
CA THR A 83 21.30 5.02 -6.35
C THR A 83 21.60 4.78 -4.87
N LEU A 84 21.21 3.63 -4.31
CA LEU A 84 21.56 3.27 -2.93
C LEU A 84 23.09 3.18 -2.73
N VAL A 85 23.81 2.55 -3.66
CA VAL A 85 25.28 2.45 -3.62
C VAL A 85 25.92 3.84 -3.62
N ARG A 86 25.50 4.71 -4.55
CA ARG A 86 26.01 6.09 -4.66
C ARG A 86 25.81 6.91 -3.39
N GLU A 87 24.74 6.63 -2.65
CA GLU A 87 24.39 7.31 -1.40
C GLU A 87 24.95 6.61 -0.15
N GLY A 88 25.73 5.55 -0.31
CA GLY A 88 26.42 4.86 0.77
C GLY A 88 25.52 3.99 1.66
N TYR A 89 24.43 3.44 1.11
CA TYR A 89 23.65 2.41 1.81
C TYR A 89 24.46 1.11 1.89
N ALA A 90 24.25 0.38 3.00
CA ALA A 90 24.89 -0.90 3.25
C ALA A 90 24.12 -2.07 2.64
N GLY A 91 22.79 -1.99 2.59
CA GLY A 91 21.97 -3.11 2.14
C GLY A 91 20.50 -2.80 1.90
N VAL A 92 19.79 -3.81 1.42
CA VAL A 92 18.34 -3.82 1.23
C VAL A 92 17.73 -4.96 2.03
N ILE A 93 16.69 -4.61 2.78
CA ILE A 93 15.88 -5.52 3.58
C ILE A 93 14.63 -5.89 2.79
N PHE A 94 14.28 -7.17 2.83
CA PHE A 94 13.11 -7.73 2.17
C PHE A 94 12.22 -8.44 3.20
N GLY A 95 10.98 -8.71 2.78
CA GLY A 95 9.98 -9.41 3.57
C GLY A 95 9.57 -10.73 2.90
N ASP A 96 10.51 -11.40 2.23
CA ASP A 96 10.26 -12.69 1.61
C ASP A 96 10.30 -13.79 2.69
N ILE A 97 9.41 -14.78 2.61
CA ILE A 97 9.32 -15.81 3.66
C ILE A 97 10.01 -17.10 3.24
N HIS A 98 9.59 -17.71 2.11
CA HIS A 98 10.10 -19.04 1.73
C HIS A 98 10.18 -19.35 0.23
N LEU A 99 9.76 -18.44 -0.66
CA LEU A 99 9.86 -18.66 -2.11
C LEU A 99 11.31 -18.50 -2.63
N ALA A 100 12.04 -19.61 -2.73
CA ALA A 100 13.48 -19.63 -3.03
C ALA A 100 13.85 -18.91 -4.34
N ASP A 101 13.05 -19.07 -5.39
CA ASP A 101 13.31 -18.45 -6.70
C ASP A 101 13.16 -16.92 -6.64
N VAL A 102 12.16 -16.42 -5.90
CA VAL A 102 11.94 -14.98 -5.69
C VAL A 102 13.11 -14.38 -4.93
N ARG A 103 13.49 -15.00 -3.81
CA ARG A 103 14.64 -14.56 -3.02
C ARG A 103 15.93 -14.58 -3.84
N ALA A 104 16.20 -15.66 -4.59
CA ALA A 104 17.42 -15.78 -5.40
C ALA A 104 17.51 -14.66 -6.46
N TRP A 105 16.37 -14.30 -7.07
CA TRP A 105 16.31 -13.21 -8.05
C TRP A 105 16.73 -11.85 -7.45
N TYR A 106 16.26 -11.54 -6.24
CA TYR A 106 16.62 -10.32 -5.51
C TYR A 106 18.06 -10.38 -4.98
N GLU A 107 18.43 -11.47 -4.32
CA GLU A 107 19.73 -11.68 -3.70
C GLU A 107 20.87 -11.53 -4.72
N GLN A 108 20.73 -12.15 -5.91
CA GLN A 108 21.71 -12.05 -6.98
C GLN A 108 21.97 -10.59 -7.39
N ARG A 109 20.91 -9.78 -7.54
CA ARG A 109 21.00 -8.39 -8.00
C ARG A 109 21.53 -7.46 -6.92
N VAL A 110 21.03 -7.62 -5.69
CA VAL A 110 21.44 -6.80 -4.54
C VAL A 110 22.92 -7.03 -4.23
N ARG A 111 23.35 -8.29 -4.12
CA ARG A 111 24.77 -8.62 -3.91
C ARG A 111 25.64 -8.24 -5.10
N GLY A 112 25.12 -8.41 -6.32
CA GLY A 112 25.80 -8.00 -7.55
C GLY A 112 26.08 -6.49 -7.62
N ALA A 113 25.22 -5.67 -7.01
CA ALA A 113 25.43 -4.22 -6.85
C ALA A 113 26.39 -3.86 -5.69
N GLY A 114 26.87 -4.83 -4.91
CA GLY A 114 27.73 -4.60 -3.75
C GLY A 114 26.98 -4.24 -2.46
N LEU A 115 25.67 -4.51 -2.39
CA LEU A 115 24.83 -4.27 -1.23
C LEU A 115 24.59 -5.59 -0.45
N GLU A 116 24.37 -5.48 0.85
CA GLU A 116 23.89 -6.58 1.68
C GLU A 116 22.42 -6.90 1.38
N HIS A 117 22.10 -8.18 1.22
CA HIS A 117 20.73 -8.67 1.10
C HIS A 117 20.28 -9.24 2.45
N VAL A 118 19.26 -8.64 3.05
CA VAL A 118 18.80 -8.95 4.41
C VAL A 118 17.35 -9.43 4.40
N GLU A 119 17.10 -10.60 4.97
CA GLU A 119 15.76 -11.18 5.08
C GLU A 119 15.44 -11.53 6.55
N PRO A 120 14.83 -10.63 7.32
CA PRO A 120 14.63 -10.84 8.75
C PRO A 120 13.60 -11.93 9.10
N ILE A 121 12.74 -12.31 8.15
CA ILE A 121 11.66 -13.28 8.33
C ILE A 121 11.81 -14.54 7.48
N TRP A 122 12.92 -14.66 6.74
CA TRP A 122 13.14 -15.80 5.86
C TRP A 122 13.33 -17.12 6.61
N GLY A 123 12.71 -18.18 6.10
CA GLY A 123 12.80 -19.55 6.64
C GLY A 123 11.99 -19.78 7.91
N GLU A 124 11.22 -18.78 8.35
CA GLU A 124 10.32 -18.88 9.48
C GLU A 124 9.02 -19.57 9.10
N VAL A 125 8.33 -20.13 10.09
CA VAL A 125 7.04 -20.80 9.87
C VAL A 125 5.96 -19.74 9.59
N PRO A 126 5.25 -19.78 8.43
CA PRO A 126 4.28 -18.74 8.06
C PRO A 126 3.20 -18.49 9.12
N ALA A 127 2.68 -19.55 9.74
CA ALA A 127 1.66 -19.41 10.80
C ALA A 127 2.19 -18.66 12.04
N MET A 128 3.48 -18.83 12.37
CA MET A 128 4.11 -18.11 13.47
C MET A 128 4.33 -16.64 13.12
N LEU A 129 4.74 -16.34 11.87
CA LEU A 129 4.90 -14.96 11.41
C LEU A 129 3.57 -14.21 11.39
N LEU A 130 2.49 -14.84 10.91
CA LEU A 130 1.16 -14.23 10.92
C LEU A 130 0.70 -13.94 12.36
N ARG A 131 0.95 -14.86 13.28
CA ARG A 131 0.66 -14.66 14.71
C ARG A 131 1.51 -13.55 15.32
N GLU A 132 2.80 -13.54 15.09
CA GLU A 132 3.69 -12.47 15.54
C GLU A 132 3.23 -11.10 15.04
N PHE A 133 2.87 -10.98 13.76
CA PHE A 133 2.33 -9.75 13.20
C PHE A 133 1.09 -9.28 13.97
N VAL A 134 0.11 -10.17 14.17
CA VAL A 134 -1.16 -9.82 14.81
C VAL A 134 -1.01 -9.56 16.31
N ASP A 135 -0.31 -10.43 17.03
CA ASP A 135 -0.12 -10.38 18.48
C ASP A 135 0.76 -9.18 18.88
N GLY A 136 1.68 -8.77 17.98
CA GLY A 136 2.43 -7.51 18.09
C GLY A 136 1.60 -6.25 17.85
N GLY A 137 0.29 -6.38 17.60
CA GLY A 137 -0.62 -5.27 17.31
C GLY A 137 -0.69 -4.86 15.84
N GLY A 138 -0.02 -5.61 14.94
CA GLY A 138 -0.13 -5.43 13.51
C GLY A 138 -1.55 -5.65 13.01
N ARG A 139 -2.02 -4.77 12.12
CA ARG A 139 -3.30 -4.91 11.44
C ARG A 139 -3.13 -4.61 9.97
N ALA A 140 -3.74 -5.45 9.14
CA ALA A 140 -3.80 -5.26 7.70
C ALA A 140 -5.22 -5.53 7.20
N VAL A 141 -5.54 -5.10 5.99
CA VAL A 141 -6.79 -5.44 5.31
C VAL A 141 -6.47 -6.23 4.05
N ILE A 142 -7.27 -7.25 3.73
CA ILE A 142 -7.12 -8.02 2.49
C ILE A 142 -7.57 -7.18 1.30
N THR A 143 -6.65 -6.95 0.35
CA THR A 143 -6.88 -6.10 -0.83
C THR A 143 -7.00 -6.87 -2.12
N CYS A 144 -6.56 -8.12 -2.15
CA CYS A 144 -6.60 -8.98 -3.32
C CYS A 144 -6.80 -10.42 -2.88
N CYS A 145 -7.62 -11.19 -3.61
CA CYS A 145 -7.73 -12.63 -3.50
C CYS A 145 -7.64 -13.24 -4.89
N GLU A 146 -6.85 -14.30 -5.05
CA GLU A 146 -6.92 -15.17 -6.22
C GLU A 146 -8.08 -16.16 -6.02
N LEU A 147 -9.07 -16.11 -6.90
CA LEU A 147 -10.37 -16.75 -6.70
C LEU A 147 -10.36 -18.28 -6.88
N ALA A 148 -9.33 -18.85 -7.51
CA ALA A 148 -9.14 -20.29 -7.58
C ALA A 148 -8.54 -20.88 -6.30
N LYS A 149 -7.86 -20.06 -5.48
CA LYS A 149 -7.21 -20.47 -4.22
C LYS A 149 -7.98 -20.02 -2.97
N LEU A 150 -8.61 -18.85 -3.02
CA LEU A 150 -9.29 -18.24 -1.86
C LEU A 150 -10.60 -17.55 -2.27
N ASP A 151 -11.67 -17.85 -1.53
CA ASP A 151 -12.98 -17.26 -1.75
C ASP A 151 -12.94 -15.71 -1.64
N GLY A 152 -13.58 -15.01 -2.58
CA GLY A 152 -13.66 -13.55 -2.59
C GLY A 152 -14.28 -12.93 -1.32
N ARG A 153 -14.99 -13.71 -0.49
CA ARG A 153 -15.49 -13.28 0.82
C ARG A 153 -14.39 -12.86 1.80
N TRP A 154 -13.14 -13.23 1.53
CA TRP A 154 -11.99 -12.83 2.33
C TRP A 154 -11.55 -11.40 2.06
N LEU A 155 -11.95 -10.84 0.93
CA LEU A 155 -11.63 -9.48 0.53
C LEU A 155 -12.20 -8.45 1.53
N GLY A 156 -11.40 -7.46 1.91
CA GLY A 156 -11.78 -6.43 2.88
C GLY A 156 -11.79 -6.87 4.34
N ARG A 157 -11.50 -8.14 4.63
CA ARG A 157 -11.33 -8.62 6.02
C ARG A 157 -10.07 -8.03 6.64
N ILE A 158 -10.15 -7.78 7.95
CA ILE A 158 -8.99 -7.38 8.74
C ILE A 158 -8.17 -8.63 9.08
N VAL A 159 -6.85 -8.53 8.92
CA VAL A 159 -5.87 -9.47 9.44
C VAL A 159 -5.71 -9.16 10.93
N ASP A 160 -6.47 -9.92 11.74
CA ASP A 160 -6.51 -9.90 13.20
C ASP A 160 -6.41 -11.34 13.74
N GLU A 161 -6.61 -11.51 15.05
CA GLU A 161 -6.44 -12.80 15.74
C GLU A 161 -7.39 -13.85 15.16
N ARG A 162 -8.62 -13.43 14.84
CA ARG A 162 -9.66 -14.28 14.26
C ARG A 162 -9.34 -14.65 12.83
N PHE A 163 -8.82 -13.72 12.03
CA PHE A 163 -8.34 -14.02 10.68
C PHE A 163 -7.26 -15.09 10.71
N ALA A 164 -6.29 -14.97 11.62
CA ALA A 164 -5.19 -15.92 11.73
C ALA A 164 -5.67 -17.35 12.08
N ASP A 165 -6.68 -17.50 12.94
CA ASP A 165 -7.31 -18.80 13.21
C ASP A 165 -8.03 -19.35 11.99
N GLU A 166 -8.84 -18.51 11.34
CA GLU A 166 -9.67 -18.97 10.24
C GLU A 166 -8.85 -19.31 9.00
N VAL A 167 -7.81 -18.53 8.67
CA VAL A 167 -7.01 -18.76 7.45
C VAL A 167 -6.18 -20.04 7.56
N ALA A 168 -5.73 -20.39 8.77
CA ALA A 168 -5.01 -21.63 9.05
C ALA A 168 -5.86 -22.88 8.75
N ALA A 169 -7.19 -22.78 8.81
CA ALA A 169 -8.10 -23.87 8.49
C ALA A 169 -8.43 -24.02 7.00
N VAL A 170 -8.01 -23.09 6.13
CA VAL A 170 -8.37 -23.08 4.70
C VAL A 170 -7.51 -24.04 3.88
N GLY A 171 -6.30 -24.37 4.35
CA GLY A 171 -5.36 -25.22 3.61
C GLY A 171 -4.58 -24.50 2.51
N ILE A 172 -4.43 -23.18 2.62
CA ILE A 172 -3.56 -22.35 1.77
C ILE A 172 -2.29 -21.94 2.52
N ASP A 173 -1.36 -21.27 1.85
CA ASP A 173 -0.32 -20.52 2.57
C ASP A 173 -0.97 -19.42 3.41
N VAL A 174 -0.80 -19.50 4.73
CA VAL A 174 -1.43 -18.57 5.67
C VAL A 174 -0.89 -17.15 5.55
N CYS A 175 0.31 -16.96 5.00
CA CYS A 175 0.86 -15.65 4.65
C CYS A 175 0.56 -15.26 3.19
N GLY A 176 -0.02 -16.14 2.38
CA GLY A 176 -0.39 -15.83 0.99
C GLY A 176 0.80 -15.72 0.03
N GLU A 177 1.95 -16.34 0.36
CA GLU A 177 3.17 -16.25 -0.44
C GLU A 177 2.98 -16.77 -1.87
N ASN A 178 2.08 -17.74 -2.09
CA ASN A 178 1.79 -18.26 -3.44
C ASN A 178 0.74 -17.41 -4.19
N GLY A 179 0.46 -16.19 -3.72
CA GLY A 179 -0.47 -15.25 -4.35
C GLY A 179 -1.93 -15.51 -4.01
N GLU A 180 -2.24 -16.29 -2.97
CA GLU A 180 -3.63 -16.53 -2.53
C GLU A 180 -4.34 -15.24 -2.15
N TYR A 181 -3.62 -14.33 -1.49
CA TYR A 181 -4.10 -13.01 -1.16
C TYR A 181 -2.97 -11.99 -1.02
N HIS A 182 -3.33 -10.71 -1.17
CA HIS A 182 -2.47 -9.60 -0.77
C HIS A 182 -3.17 -8.74 0.29
N SER A 183 -2.35 -8.02 1.06
CA SER A 183 -2.82 -7.18 2.14
C SER A 183 -2.23 -5.78 2.08
N PHE A 184 -2.89 -4.86 2.77
CA PHE A 184 -2.43 -3.51 3.07
C PHE A 184 -2.32 -3.35 4.60
N ALA A 185 -1.10 -3.24 5.11
CA ALA A 185 -0.84 -3.01 6.53
C ALA A 185 -1.13 -1.57 6.91
N PHE A 186 -1.91 -1.33 7.96
CA PHE A 186 -2.32 0.02 8.34
C PHE A 186 -2.08 0.35 9.81
N ALA A 187 -1.75 -0.62 10.64
CA ALA A 187 -1.36 -0.39 12.04
C ALA A 187 -0.37 -1.45 12.51
N GLY A 188 0.32 -1.19 13.61
CA GLY A 188 1.31 -2.09 14.19
C GLY A 188 2.52 -1.34 14.75
N PRO A 189 3.51 -2.08 15.30
CA PRO A 189 4.63 -1.49 16.05
C PRO A 189 5.55 -0.62 15.20
N THR A 190 5.54 -0.81 13.88
CA THR A 190 6.33 0.00 12.95
C THR A 190 5.69 1.37 12.62
N PHE A 191 4.39 1.51 12.86
CA PHE A 191 3.61 2.72 12.57
C PHE A 191 3.48 3.59 13.82
N ARG A 192 3.75 4.89 13.68
CA ARG A 192 3.54 5.90 14.75
C ARG A 192 2.05 6.15 15.03
N GLU A 193 1.24 6.01 13.98
CA GLU A 193 -0.21 6.13 14.01
C GLU A 193 -0.82 5.24 12.93
N ALA A 194 -2.08 4.85 13.10
CA ALA A 194 -2.76 4.03 12.10
C ALA A 194 -3.03 4.82 10.81
N VAL A 195 -2.80 4.20 9.65
CA VAL A 195 -3.13 4.77 8.35
C VAL A 195 -4.64 4.66 8.13
N THR A 196 -5.31 5.80 8.00
CA THR A 196 -6.75 5.81 7.73
C THR A 196 -7.02 5.48 6.26
N TRP A 197 -7.97 4.58 6.01
CA TRP A 197 -8.41 4.18 4.69
C TRP A 197 -9.93 3.97 4.68
N ALA A 198 -10.52 3.89 3.48
CA ALA A 198 -11.90 3.47 3.28
C ALA A 198 -11.98 2.45 2.13
N ALA A 199 -12.95 1.53 2.22
CA ALA A 199 -13.24 0.60 1.13
C ALA A 199 -13.80 1.38 -0.07
N GLY A 200 -13.22 1.16 -1.23
CA GLY A 200 -13.71 1.61 -2.52
C GLY A 200 -14.42 0.48 -3.28
N GLU A 201 -14.35 0.53 -4.60
CA GLU A 201 -14.96 -0.50 -5.44
C GLU A 201 -14.21 -1.84 -5.40
N VAL A 202 -14.95 -2.92 -5.61
CA VAL A 202 -14.40 -4.24 -5.85
C VAL A 202 -14.34 -4.49 -7.35
N ARG A 203 -13.17 -4.86 -7.85
CA ARG A 203 -12.92 -5.21 -9.26
C ARG A 203 -12.55 -6.67 -9.37
N VAL A 204 -13.11 -7.37 -10.35
CA VAL A 204 -12.72 -8.75 -10.67
C VAL A 204 -12.10 -8.78 -12.05
N ARG A 205 -10.87 -9.26 -12.15
CA ARG A 205 -10.14 -9.33 -13.42
C ARG A 205 -9.13 -10.48 -13.38
N ASP A 206 -9.08 -11.25 -14.47
CA ASP A 206 -8.07 -12.30 -14.69
C ASP A 206 -7.97 -13.32 -13.54
N GLY A 207 -9.09 -13.65 -12.90
CA GLY A 207 -9.15 -14.57 -11.75
C GLY A 207 -8.91 -13.94 -10.37
N PHE A 208 -8.61 -12.65 -10.31
CA PHE A 208 -8.37 -11.93 -9.06
C PHE A 208 -9.53 -11.01 -8.70
N ALA A 209 -9.96 -11.05 -7.44
CA ALA A 209 -10.84 -10.03 -6.85
C ALA A 209 -10.00 -9.03 -6.06
N GLN A 210 -10.14 -7.74 -6.37
CA GLN A 210 -9.36 -6.65 -5.80
C GLN A 210 -10.27 -5.60 -5.18
N LEU A 211 -9.98 -5.22 -3.94
CA LEU A 211 -10.65 -4.13 -3.24
C LEU A 211 -9.80 -2.88 -3.37
N ASP A 212 -10.39 -1.85 -3.97
CA ASP A 212 -9.78 -0.53 -3.96
C ASP A 212 -9.78 0.04 -2.54
N LEU A 213 -8.64 0.59 -2.13
CA LEU A 213 -8.52 1.32 -0.87
C LEU A 213 -8.38 2.80 -1.19
N LEU A 214 -9.20 3.60 -0.52
CA LEU A 214 -9.27 5.04 -0.70
C LEU A 214 -8.63 5.75 0.48
N SER A 215 -7.88 6.82 0.19
CA SER A 215 -7.53 7.78 1.23
C SER A 215 -8.80 8.50 1.74
N PRO A 216 -8.77 9.13 2.93
CA PRO A 216 -9.90 9.94 3.40
C PRO A 216 -10.28 11.07 2.44
N LEU A 217 -9.33 11.53 1.60
CA LEU A 217 -9.57 12.54 0.58
C LEU A 217 -10.30 11.94 -0.61
N ASP A 218 -9.81 10.83 -1.17
CA ASP A 218 -10.43 10.19 -2.33
C ASP A 218 -11.83 9.68 -1.99
N ALA A 219 -12.00 9.08 -0.81
CA ALA A 219 -13.31 8.65 -0.35
C ALA A 219 -14.31 9.81 -0.21
N ALA A 220 -13.84 11.00 0.18
CA ALA A 220 -14.69 12.20 0.23
C ALA A 220 -15.05 12.72 -1.17
N VAL A 221 -14.10 12.70 -2.10
CA VAL A 221 -14.30 13.08 -3.50
C VAL A 221 -15.30 12.15 -4.17
N GLU A 222 -15.08 10.84 -4.09
CA GLU A 222 -15.95 9.83 -4.69
C GLU A 222 -17.37 9.90 -4.12
N GLN A 223 -17.52 10.03 -2.79
CA GLN A 223 -18.83 10.22 -2.17
C GLN A 223 -19.55 11.46 -2.72
N VAL A 224 -18.89 12.62 -2.73
CA VAL A 224 -19.53 13.88 -3.12
C VAL A 224 -19.94 13.87 -4.59
N VAL A 225 -19.10 13.31 -5.47
CA VAL A 225 -19.42 13.21 -6.90
C VAL A 225 -20.58 12.23 -7.13
N ALA A 226 -20.60 11.08 -6.43
CA ALA A 226 -21.65 10.09 -6.53
C ALA A 226 -23.00 10.59 -6.00
N GLU A 227 -23.00 11.33 -4.88
CA GLU A 227 -24.22 11.89 -4.28
C GLU A 227 -24.74 13.14 -5.03
N GLN A 228 -23.88 13.82 -5.80
CA GLN A 228 -24.22 15.08 -6.47
C GLN A 228 -23.92 15.06 -7.99
N PRO A 229 -24.44 14.08 -8.76
CA PRO A 229 -24.09 13.91 -10.18
C PRO A 229 -24.52 15.10 -11.05
N ALA A 230 -25.65 15.74 -10.72
CA ALA A 230 -26.11 16.95 -11.40
C ALA A 230 -25.19 18.15 -11.12
N LEU A 231 -24.73 18.30 -9.87
CA LEU A 231 -23.81 19.38 -9.50
C LEU A 231 -22.43 19.19 -10.12
N ALA A 232 -21.93 17.95 -10.16
CA ALA A 232 -20.70 17.59 -10.86
C ALA A 232 -20.78 17.94 -12.36
N ARG A 233 -21.93 17.65 -13.00
CA ARG A 233 -22.19 18.07 -14.39
C ARG A 233 -22.23 19.58 -14.54
N ASP A 234 -22.93 20.28 -13.66
CA ASP A 234 -23.03 21.74 -13.64
C ASP A 234 -21.65 22.40 -13.53
N VAL A 235 -20.76 21.87 -12.67
CA VAL A 235 -19.36 22.30 -12.56
C VAL A 235 -18.63 22.13 -13.88
N ARG A 236 -18.71 20.95 -14.49
CA ARG A 236 -18.07 20.65 -15.78
C ARG A 236 -18.57 21.55 -16.92
N THR A 237 -19.85 21.94 -16.90
CA THR A 237 -20.43 22.85 -17.90
C THR A 237 -20.23 24.33 -17.57
N GLY A 238 -19.51 24.67 -16.49
CA GLY A 238 -19.22 26.06 -16.12
C GLY A 238 -20.40 26.83 -15.54
N LYS A 239 -21.39 26.16 -14.94
CA LYS A 239 -22.56 26.84 -14.35
C LYS A 239 -22.13 27.71 -13.16
N PRO A 240 -22.56 28.99 -13.10
CA PRO A 240 -22.21 29.87 -11.99
C PRO A 240 -22.56 29.28 -10.62
N LYS A 241 -21.66 29.47 -9.64
CA LYS A 241 -21.77 29.02 -8.24
C LYS A 241 -21.77 27.50 -8.00
N ALA A 242 -21.83 26.67 -9.06
CA ALA A 242 -21.80 25.21 -8.92
C ALA A 242 -20.52 24.73 -8.23
N TRP A 243 -19.37 25.29 -8.62
CA TRP A 243 -18.07 24.97 -8.04
C TRP A 243 -18.01 25.23 -6.54
N GLY A 244 -18.41 26.43 -6.11
CA GLY A 244 -18.40 26.80 -4.68
C GLY A 244 -19.25 25.86 -3.82
N LYS A 245 -20.41 25.43 -4.34
CA LYS A 245 -21.27 24.45 -3.66
C LYS A 245 -20.60 23.07 -3.56
N LEU A 246 -20.04 22.56 -4.66
CA LEU A 246 -19.37 21.26 -4.67
C LEU A 246 -18.14 21.24 -3.75
N ALA A 247 -17.32 22.29 -3.81
CA ALA A 247 -16.15 22.46 -2.97
C ALA A 247 -16.49 22.50 -1.47
N ALA A 248 -17.59 23.15 -1.09
CA ALA A 248 -18.07 23.18 0.29
C ALA A 248 -18.52 21.79 0.78
N LEU A 249 -19.26 21.04 -0.06
CA LEU A 249 -19.65 19.66 0.26
C LEU A 249 -18.43 18.76 0.44
N GLY A 250 -17.42 18.90 -0.41
CA GLY A 250 -16.13 18.24 -0.26
C GLY A 250 -15.48 18.47 1.10
N VAL A 251 -15.42 19.74 1.54
CA VAL A 251 -14.80 20.09 2.82
C VAL A 251 -15.56 19.44 3.98
N VAL A 252 -16.89 19.44 3.92
CA VAL A 252 -17.73 18.77 4.93
C VAL A 252 -17.48 17.26 4.95
N ALA A 253 -17.49 16.61 3.78
CA ALA A 253 -17.30 15.17 3.65
C ALA A 253 -15.89 14.72 4.11
N HIS A 254 -14.86 15.50 3.77
CA HIS A 254 -13.49 15.18 4.16
C HIS A 254 -13.25 15.45 5.66
N ARG A 255 -13.78 16.57 6.20
CA ARG A 255 -13.73 16.88 7.64
C ARG A 255 -14.38 15.77 8.48
N ARG A 256 -15.52 15.24 8.01
CA ARG A 256 -16.22 14.15 8.69
C ARG A 256 -15.36 12.88 8.80
N ARG A 257 -14.55 12.59 7.78
CA ARG A 257 -13.64 11.43 7.75
C ARG A 257 -12.39 11.64 8.62
N LEU A 258 -11.83 12.84 8.61
CA LEU A 258 -10.65 13.15 9.41
C LEU A 258 -10.96 13.36 10.90
N GLY A 259 -12.22 13.66 11.25
CA GLY A 259 -12.60 14.05 12.62
C GLY A 259 -12.05 15.41 13.06
N ARG A 260 -11.40 16.15 12.16
CA ARG A 260 -10.80 17.47 12.41
C ARG A 260 -10.93 18.40 11.20
N SER A 261 -10.75 19.70 11.44
CA SER A 261 -10.67 20.69 10.37
C SER A 261 -9.51 20.43 9.42
N LEU A 262 -9.71 20.77 8.15
CA LEU A 262 -8.67 20.70 7.12
C LEU A 262 -7.75 21.92 7.22
N SER A 263 -6.46 21.67 7.11
CA SER A 263 -5.44 22.66 6.82
C SER A 263 -5.62 23.27 5.42
N GLU A 264 -4.94 24.38 5.14
CA GLU A 264 -4.99 25.01 3.82
C GLU A 264 -4.42 24.12 2.70
N PRO A 265 -3.29 23.41 2.88
CA PRO A 265 -2.82 22.42 1.89
C PRO A 265 -3.84 21.31 1.62
N GLU A 266 -4.48 20.76 2.66
CA GLU A 266 -5.51 19.71 2.51
C GLU A 266 -6.74 20.21 1.75
N ARG A 267 -7.19 21.45 2.00
CA ARG A 267 -8.28 22.07 1.22
C ARG A 267 -7.91 22.21 -0.26
N ARG A 268 -6.68 22.68 -0.55
CA ARG A 268 -6.20 22.79 -1.95
C ARG A 268 -6.14 21.43 -2.64
N ALA A 269 -5.63 20.40 -1.96
CA ALA A 269 -5.58 19.05 -2.49
C ALA A 269 -6.99 18.50 -2.79
N LEU A 270 -7.91 18.66 -1.85
CA LEU A 270 -9.32 18.25 -2.00
C LEU A 270 -9.99 18.94 -3.19
N TRP A 271 -9.83 20.26 -3.32
CA TRP A 271 -10.39 21.02 -4.43
C TRP A 271 -9.79 20.58 -5.77
N SER A 272 -8.47 20.41 -5.83
CA SER A 272 -7.81 19.89 -7.03
C SER A 272 -8.35 18.51 -7.42
N ALA A 273 -8.58 17.62 -6.44
CA ALA A 273 -9.12 16.28 -6.67
C ALA A 273 -10.59 16.31 -7.13
N LEU A 274 -11.46 17.10 -6.49
CA LEU A 274 -12.84 17.30 -6.92
C LEU A 274 -12.90 17.82 -8.36
N TRP A 275 -12.07 18.81 -8.69
CA TRP A 275 -12.02 19.37 -10.03
C TRP A 275 -11.65 18.31 -11.07
N ARG A 276 -10.62 17.49 -10.80
CA ARG A 276 -10.28 16.37 -11.69
C ARG A 276 -11.46 15.39 -11.81
N ALA A 277 -12.05 14.98 -10.70
CA ALA A 277 -13.14 14.00 -10.68
C ALA A 277 -14.38 14.45 -11.49
N THR A 278 -14.70 15.74 -11.54
CA THR A 278 -15.81 16.24 -12.37
C THR A 278 -15.49 16.28 -13.87
N HIS A 279 -14.21 16.34 -14.24
CA HIS A 279 -13.74 16.49 -15.62
C HIS A 279 -13.19 15.20 -16.22
N THR A 280 -12.93 14.17 -15.41
CA THR A 280 -12.68 12.82 -15.91
C THR A 280 -14.00 12.26 -16.45
N THR A 281 -14.02 11.89 -17.73
CA THR A 281 -15.16 11.19 -18.34
C THR A 281 -15.32 9.85 -17.66
N VAL A 282 -16.46 9.59 -17.02
CA VAL A 282 -16.88 8.22 -16.70
C VAL A 282 -17.03 7.55 -18.06
N ARG A 283 -16.05 6.74 -18.46
CA ARG A 283 -16.15 5.86 -19.63
C ARG A 283 -16.95 4.63 -19.26
#